data_AF-A0A2R6NXS9-F1
#
_entry.id   AF-A0A2R6NXS9-F1
#
_cell.length_a   1.000
_cell.length_b   1.000
_cell.length_c   1.000
_cell.angle_alpha   90.00
_cell.angle_beta   90.00
_cell.angle_gamma   90.00
#
_symmetry.space_group_name_H-M   'P 1'
#
loop_
_entity.id
_entity.type
_entity.pdbx_description
1 polymer ?
#
loop_
_entity_poly.entity_id
_entity_poly.type
_entity_poly.pdbx_seq_one_letter_code
_entity_poly.pdbx_strand_id
1 'polypeptide(L)'
;MTPVDGSEASSAAPYLNALIILTTVHAQDFRDEIGDRLEKRLTIPIVMPTLGRLSMPVGLLLWSLFLGLRWSMSPILSTLLAVAGMFVGARFYLLKSPEADRKSYLYYNMWLAMARIVPVLV
;
A
#
# COMPACT_ATOMS: atom_id res chain seq x y z
N MET A 1 -22.16 -17.09 29.78
CA MET A 1 -21.53 -15.86 29.27
C MET A 1 -20.03 -16.04 29.41
N THR A 2 -19.37 -16.70 28.47
CA THR A 2 -17.91 -16.88 28.54
C THR A 2 -17.23 -15.58 28.09
N PRO A 3 -16.14 -15.14 28.75
CA PRO A 3 -15.39 -13.99 28.31
C PRO A 3 -14.80 -14.32 26.94
N VAL A 4 -15.07 -13.49 25.93
CA VAL A 4 -14.37 -13.58 24.64
C VAL A 4 -12.93 -13.21 24.92
N ASP A 5 -12.06 -14.21 24.81
CA ASP A 5 -10.65 -14.16 25.15
C ASP A 5 -9.92 -13.10 24.32
N GLY A 6 -9.18 -12.22 25.00
CA GLY A 6 -8.42 -11.12 24.38
C GLY A 6 -7.16 -11.56 23.62
N SER A 7 -6.98 -12.88 23.44
CA SER A 7 -5.79 -13.50 22.83
C SER A 7 -5.82 -13.50 21.29
N GLU A 8 -7.00 -13.48 20.65
CA GLU A 8 -7.10 -13.56 19.19
C GLU A 8 -6.66 -12.26 18.48
N ALA A 9 -6.94 -11.11 19.08
CA ALA A 9 -6.57 -9.80 18.52
C ALA A 9 -5.04 -9.56 18.49
N SER A 10 -4.27 -10.32 19.27
CA SER A 10 -2.81 -10.20 19.36
C SER A 10 -2.06 -10.96 18.24
N SER A 11 -2.69 -11.96 17.62
CA SER A 11 -2.03 -12.81 16.61
C SER A 11 -1.90 -12.16 15.22
N ALA A 12 -2.87 -11.34 14.80
CA ALA A 12 -2.93 -10.79 13.44
C ALA A 12 -2.06 -9.54 13.21
N ALA A 13 -1.77 -8.77 14.27
CA ALA A 13 -1.10 -7.48 14.18
C ALA A 13 0.32 -7.55 13.56
N PRO A 14 1.18 -8.54 13.90
CA PRO A 14 2.48 -8.69 13.25
C PRO A 14 2.37 -8.95 11.74
N TYR A 15 1.40 -9.76 11.31
CA TYR A 15 1.19 -10.07 9.89
C TYR A 15 0.71 -8.84 9.11
N LEU A 16 -0.22 -8.05 9.67
CA LEU A 16 -0.67 -6.82 9.03
C LEU A 16 0.47 -5.81 8.87
N ASN A 17 1.31 -5.65 9.89
CA ASN A 17 2.51 -4.82 9.79
C ASN A 17 3.47 -5.34 8.74
N ALA A 18 3.73 -6.64 8.70
CA ALA A 18 4.59 -7.25 7.68
C ALA A 18 4.04 -7.01 6.26
N LEU A 19 2.72 -7.11 6.05
CA LEU A 19 2.10 -6.86 4.76
C LEU A 19 2.17 -5.37 4.35
N ILE A 20 2.01 -4.44 5.30
CA ILE A 20 2.19 -3.00 5.04
C ILE A 20 3.65 -2.72 4.67
N ILE A 21 4.61 -3.28 5.41
CA ILE A 21 6.05 -3.14 5.13
C ILE A 21 6.36 -3.71 3.75
N LEU A 22 5.86 -4.90 3.43
CA LEU A 22 6.01 -5.53 2.12
C LEU A 22 5.48 -4.63 1.00
N THR A 23 4.28 -4.08 1.17
CA THR A 23 3.69 -3.15 0.19
C THR A 23 4.52 -1.87 0.06
N THR A 24 5.10 -1.39 1.16
CA THR A 24 5.96 -0.20 1.19
C THR A 24 7.26 -0.45 0.45
N VAL A 25 7.92 -1.58 0.70
CA VAL A 25 9.14 -2.01 -0.01
C VAL A 25 8.84 -2.20 -1.50
N HIS A 26 7.73 -2.87 -1.85
CA HIS A 26 7.31 -3.03 -3.24
C HIS A 26 7.10 -1.67 -3.94
N ALA A 27 6.47 -0.70 -3.27
CA ALA A 27 6.32 0.66 -3.80
C ALA A 27 7.67 1.39 -3.94
N GLN A 28 8.61 1.14 -3.02
CA GLN A 28 9.94 1.72 -3.03
C GLN A 28 10.80 1.17 -4.19
N ASP A 29 10.71 -0.12 -4.49
CA ASP A 29 11.49 -0.76 -5.56
C ASP A 29 11.29 -0.07 -6.92
N PHE A 30 10.11 0.48 -7.22
CA PHE A 30 9.88 1.23 -8.46
C PHE A 30 10.73 2.50 -8.55
N ARG A 31 10.90 3.20 -7.42
CA ARG A 31 11.75 4.40 -7.36
C ARG A 31 13.23 4.02 -7.49
N ASP A 32 13.60 2.89 -6.91
CA ASP A 32 14.99 2.44 -6.81
C ASP A 32 15.41 1.56 -8.01
N GLU A 33 14.51 1.27 -8.96
CA GLU A 33 14.71 0.36 -10.11
C GLU A 33 16.00 0.64 -10.89
N ILE A 34 16.30 1.92 -11.18
CA ILE A 34 17.53 2.27 -11.93
C ILE A 34 18.78 1.88 -11.14
N GLY A 35 18.81 2.20 -9.84
CA GLY A 35 19.94 1.86 -8.97
C GLY A 35 20.09 0.35 -8.85
N ASP A 36 18.98 -0.36 -8.64
CA ASP A 36 18.96 -1.82 -8.56
C ASP A 36 19.47 -2.47 -9.85
N ARG A 37 19.11 -1.92 -11.01
CA ARG A 37 19.60 -2.41 -12.31
C ARG A 37 21.10 -2.22 -12.47
N LEU A 38 21.66 -1.09 -12.01
CA LEU A 38 23.10 -0.84 -12.03
C LEU A 38 23.84 -1.79 -11.08
N GLU A 39 23.25 -2.11 -9.93
CA GLU A 39 23.76 -3.07 -8.96
C GLU A 39 23.48 -4.54 -9.32
N LYS A 40 22.80 -4.81 -10.46
CA LYS A 40 22.39 -6.15 -10.92
C LYS A 40 21.48 -6.89 -9.94
N ARG A 41 20.66 -6.16 -9.19
CA ARG A 41 19.62 -6.74 -8.32
C ARG A 41 18.40 -7.17 -9.11
N LEU A 42 17.71 -8.19 -8.61
CA LEU A 42 16.49 -8.75 -9.20
C LEU A 42 15.29 -8.39 -8.32
N THR A 43 14.78 -7.17 -8.47
CA THR A 43 13.56 -6.71 -7.79
C THR A 43 12.31 -6.97 -8.63
N ILE A 44 11.12 -6.92 -8.01
CA ILE A 44 9.84 -7.19 -8.70
C ILE A 44 9.65 -6.29 -9.94
N PRO A 45 9.93 -4.97 -9.89
CA PRO A 45 9.81 -4.11 -11.07
C PRO A 45 10.75 -4.52 -12.23
N ILE A 46 11.89 -5.15 -11.93
CA ILE A 46 12.86 -5.60 -12.94
C ILE A 46 12.46 -6.96 -13.53
N VAL A 47 12.11 -7.93 -12.67
CA VAL A 47 11.81 -9.31 -13.09
C VAL A 47 10.40 -9.42 -13.70
N MET A 48 9.42 -8.69 -13.16
CA MET A 48 8.01 -8.76 -13.56
C MET A 48 7.41 -7.35 -13.69
N PRO A 49 7.88 -6.52 -14.64
CA PRO A 49 7.51 -5.10 -14.73
C PRO A 49 6.00 -4.87 -14.86
N THR A 50 5.31 -5.65 -15.69
CA THR A 50 3.87 -5.47 -15.93
C THR A 50 3.04 -5.91 -14.73
N LEU A 51 3.31 -7.08 -14.16
CA LEU A 51 2.56 -7.61 -13.02
C LEU A 51 2.86 -6.82 -11.74
N GLY A 52 4.12 -6.41 -11.53
CA GLY A 52 4.50 -5.56 -10.42
C GLY A 52 3.77 -4.22 -10.45
N ARG A 53 3.67 -3.59 -11.63
CA ARG A 53 2.92 -2.33 -11.78
C ARG A 53 1.42 -2.52 -11.61
N LEU A 54 0.85 -3.63 -12.10
CA LEU A 54 -0.56 -3.96 -11.93
C LEU A 54 -0.93 -4.26 -10.47
N SER A 55 0.01 -4.80 -9.68
CA SER A 55 -0.27 -5.10 -8.27
C SER A 55 -0.46 -3.85 -7.41
N MET A 56 0.04 -2.68 -7.83
CA MET A 56 -0.11 -1.43 -7.09
C MET A 56 -1.57 -0.94 -6.99
N PRO A 57 -2.32 -0.72 -8.09
CA PRO A 57 -3.74 -0.34 -8.00
C PRO A 57 -4.60 -1.40 -7.30
N VAL A 58 -4.34 -2.68 -7.56
CA VAL A 58 -5.07 -3.78 -6.90
C VAL A 58 -4.80 -3.78 -5.39
N GLY A 59 -3.54 -3.76 -4.99
CA GLY A 59 -3.13 -3.81 -3.59
C GLY A 59 -3.59 -2.59 -2.80
N LEU A 60 -3.49 -1.39 -3.36
CA LEU A 60 -3.93 -0.15 -2.70
C LEU A 60 -5.45 -0.08 -2.54
N LEU A 61 -6.21 -0.57 -3.54
CA LEU A 61 -7.66 -0.67 -3.42
C LEU A 61 -8.04 -1.66 -2.32
N LEU A 62 -7.44 -2.85 -2.31
CA LEU A 62 -7.68 -3.88 -1.30
C LEU A 62 -7.36 -3.38 0.11
N TRP A 63 -6.23 -2.69 0.29
CA TRP A 63 -5.89 -2.06 1.56
C TRP A 63 -6.91 -1.02 2.00
N SER A 64 -7.34 -0.16 1.07
CA SER A 64 -8.31 0.90 1.38
C SER A 64 -9.66 0.33 1.82
N LEU A 65 -10.15 -0.71 1.14
CA LEU A 65 -11.38 -1.42 1.50
C LEU A 65 -11.23 -2.16 2.83
N PHE A 66 -10.13 -2.91 3.01
CA PHE A 66 -9.85 -3.65 4.24
C PHE A 66 -9.80 -2.71 5.45
N LEU A 67 -9.09 -1.58 5.35
CA LEU A 67 -9.01 -0.59 6.42
C LEU A 67 -10.37 0.05 6.69
N GLY A 68 -11.13 0.40 5.64
CA GLY A 68 -12.49 0.95 5.78
C GLY A 68 -13.40 0.04 6.60
N LEU A 69 -13.39 -1.27 6.30
CA LEU A 69 -14.15 -2.27 7.03
C LEU A 69 -13.60 -2.50 8.45
N ARG A 70 -12.28 -2.63 8.60
CA ARG A 70 -11.62 -2.97 9.87
C ARG A 70 -11.80 -1.90 10.95
N TRP A 71 -11.89 -0.64 10.55
CA TRP A 71 -12.05 0.51 11.45
C TRP A 71 -13.45 1.11 11.40
N SER A 72 -14.41 0.44 10.76
CA SER A 72 -15.80 0.91 10.64
C SER A 72 -15.92 2.38 10.19
N MET A 73 -15.07 2.78 9.24
CA MET A 73 -14.97 4.16 8.77
C MET A 73 -16.30 4.61 8.15
N SER A 74 -16.60 5.90 8.24
CA SER A 74 -17.75 6.46 7.51
C SER A 74 -17.58 6.25 6.00
N PRO A 75 -18.68 6.09 5.23
CA PRO A 75 -18.60 5.87 3.79
C PRO A 75 -17.79 6.94 3.05
N ILE A 76 -17.82 8.18 3.54
CA ILE A 76 -17.06 9.31 2.99
C ILE A 76 -15.56 9.07 3.18
N LEU A 77 -15.11 8.74 4.39
CA LEU A 77 -13.68 8.48 4.67
C LEU A 77 -13.17 7.26 3.91
N SER A 78 -13.95 6.17 3.86
CA SER A 78 -13.59 4.98 3.07
C SER A 78 -13.45 5.31 1.58
N THR A 79 -14.37 6.10 1.04
CA THR A 79 -14.33 6.53 -0.37
C THR A 79 -13.10 7.38 -0.66
N LEU A 80 -12.80 8.36 0.20
CA LEU A 80 -11.62 9.21 0.05
C LEU A 80 -10.32 8.39 0.09
N LEU A 81 -10.21 7.44 1.02
CA LEU A 81 -9.03 6.57 1.12
C LEU A 81 -8.88 5.68 -0.12
N ALA A 82 -9.99 5.11 -0.61
CA ALA A 82 -9.99 4.27 -1.82
C ALA A 82 -9.65 5.08 -3.09
N VAL A 83 -10.20 6.29 -3.24
CA VAL A 83 -9.86 7.18 -4.36
C VAL A 83 -8.38 7.58 -4.31
N ALA A 84 -7.85 7.93 -3.14
CA ALA A 84 -6.43 8.22 -2.98
C ALA A 84 -5.56 7.00 -3.32
N GLY A 85 -5.93 5.81 -2.85
CA GLY A 85 -5.23 4.56 -3.17
C GLY A 85 -5.24 4.25 -4.68
N MET A 86 -6.40 4.39 -5.32
CA MET A 86 -6.55 4.20 -6.77
C MET A 86 -5.76 5.23 -7.58
N PHE A 87 -5.75 6.50 -7.16
CA PHE A 87 -4.93 7.53 -7.80
C PHE A 87 -3.44 7.15 -7.77
N VAL A 88 -2.92 6.78 -6.61
CA VAL A 88 -1.51 6.35 -6.46
C VAL A 88 -1.22 5.11 -7.29
N GLY A 89 -2.08 4.09 -7.21
CA GLY A 89 -1.91 2.85 -7.95
C GLY A 89 -1.96 3.04 -9.47
N ALA A 90 -2.91 3.85 -9.95
CA ALA A 90 -3.00 4.21 -11.37
C ALA A 90 -1.75 4.95 -11.85
N ARG A 91 -1.13 5.80 -11.01
CA ARG A 91 0.14 6.43 -11.38
C ARG A 91 1.27 5.42 -11.56
N PHE A 92 1.44 4.45 -10.65
CA PHE A 92 2.45 3.38 -10.80
C PHE A 92 2.22 2.52 -12.05
N TYR A 93 0.96 2.32 -12.43
CA TYR A 93 0.60 1.51 -13.60
C TYR A 93 0.77 2.26 -14.93
N LEU A 94 0.26 3.49 -15.01
CA LEU A 94 0.19 4.26 -16.25
C LEU A 94 1.47 5.05 -16.54
N LEU A 95 2.16 5.55 -15.50
CA LEU A 95 3.35 6.37 -15.65
C LEU A 95 4.58 5.53 -15.34
N LYS A 96 5.45 5.34 -16.35
CA LYS A 96 6.59 4.42 -16.28
C LYS A 96 7.95 5.13 -16.28
N SER A 97 7.97 6.43 -16.03
CA SER A 97 9.22 7.20 -15.97
C SER A 97 9.78 7.18 -14.53
N PRO A 98 11.11 7.21 -14.36
CA PRO A 98 11.75 7.22 -13.03
C PRO A 98 11.30 8.40 -12.16
N GLU A 99 11.13 9.58 -12.77
CA GLU A 99 10.65 10.78 -12.07
C GLU A 99 9.19 10.61 -11.64
N ALA A 100 8.39 9.95 -12.48
CA ALA A 100 7.01 9.65 -12.16
C ALA A 100 6.92 8.64 -11.01
N ASP A 101 7.74 7.59 -11.02
CA ASP A 101 7.80 6.57 -9.97
C ASP A 101 8.25 7.19 -8.62
N ARG A 102 9.23 8.10 -8.63
CA ARG A 102 9.62 8.87 -7.44
C ARG A 102 8.46 9.71 -6.87
N LYS A 103 7.68 10.38 -7.74
CA LYS A 103 6.47 11.11 -7.32
C LYS A 103 5.36 10.17 -6.85
N SER A 104 5.18 9.03 -7.50
CA SER A 104 4.20 8.02 -7.12
C SER A 104 4.52 7.44 -5.73
N TYR A 105 5.80 7.23 -5.42
CA TYR A 105 6.23 6.84 -4.07
C TYR A 105 5.98 7.93 -3.01
N LEU A 106 6.15 9.21 -3.35
CA LEU A 106 5.74 10.30 -2.46
C LEU A 106 4.24 10.25 -2.16
N TYR A 107 3.40 10.11 -3.19
CA TYR A 107 1.94 10.02 -3.01
C TYR A 107 1.54 8.73 -2.27
N TYR A 108 2.25 7.62 -2.47
CA TYR A 108 2.08 6.40 -1.67
C TYR A 108 2.30 6.67 -0.19
N ASN A 109 3.37 7.39 0.19
CA ASN A 109 3.63 7.74 1.58
C ASN A 109 2.54 8.66 2.16
N MET A 110 1.98 9.56 1.36
CA MET A 110 0.83 10.38 1.77
C MET A 110 -0.40 9.51 2.03
N TRP A 111 -0.73 8.58 1.12
CA TRP A 111 -1.81 7.62 1.32
C TRP A 111 -1.57 6.74 2.56
N LEU A 112 -0.34 6.28 2.78
CA LEU A 112 0.03 5.48 3.94
C LEU A 112 -0.09 6.26 5.26
N ALA A 113 0.27 7.55 5.25
CA ALA A 113 0.06 8.43 6.39
C ALA A 113 -1.44 8.60 6.71
N MET A 114 -2.27 8.84 5.68
CA MET A 114 -3.73 8.87 5.85
C MET A 114 -4.25 7.55 6.44
N ALA A 115 -3.87 6.41 5.85
CA ALA A 115 -4.25 5.08 6.31
C ALA A 115 -3.90 4.81 7.78
N ARG A 116 -2.79 5.37 8.28
CA ARG A 116 -2.37 5.26 9.68
C ARG A 116 -3.07 6.23 10.63
N ILE A 117 -3.44 7.41 10.16
CA ILE A 117 -4.07 8.45 10.98
C ILE A 117 -5.58 8.21 11.14
N VAL A 118 -6.28 7.73 10.09
CA VAL A 118 -7.74 7.55 10.14
C VAL A 118 -8.21 6.70 11.33
N PRO A 119 -7.56 5.57 11.69
CA PRO A 119 -7.92 4.80 12.89
C PRO A 119 -7.90 5.58 14.22
N VAL A 120 -7.12 6.67 14.30
CA VAL A 120 -7.04 7.52 15.49
C VAL A 120 -8.19 8.53 15.53
N LEU A 121 -8.83 8.79 14.39
CA LEU A 121 -9.88 9.80 14.23
C LEU A 121 -11.30 9.23 14.25
N VAL A 122 -11.46 7.90 14.23
CA VAL A 122 -12.74 7.17 14.17
C VAL A 122 -13.01 6.46 15.49
#